data_AF-A0A930SCT9-F1
#
_entry.id   AF-A0A930SCT9-F1
#
_cell.length_a   1.000
_cell.length_b   1.000
_cell.length_c   1.000
_cell.angle_alpha   90.00
_cell.angle_beta   90.00
_cell.angle_gamma   90.00
#
_symmetry.space_group_name_H-M   'P 1'
#
loop_
_entity.id
_entity.type
_entity.pdbx_description
1 polymer ?
#
loop_
_entity_poly.entity_id
_entity_poly.type
_entity_poly.pdbx_seq_one_letter_code
_entity_poly.pdbx_strand_id
1 'polypeptide(L)'
;MNSAKIINIRKNLDMTINKYWKIIRAENVMAKKAIAAGQGSGYDLKGLYNEITQMSEKRIIIKGMLMLLNMGITEFNYEEFKKTNNYAIFAAGEAKEAIAQLKMIPTINPSEKASKGKKHMGKTESFTSAKIASLVKESQLKANKFDAKLKEFNDNTNITCTDDIAEKFSMDLAV
;
A
#
# COMPACT_ATOMS: atom_id res chain seq x y z
N MET A 1 3.88 24.63 6.76
CA MET A 1 4.67 23.37 6.87
C MET A 1 5.73 23.39 5.77
N ASN A 2 7.00 23.07 6.03
CA ASN A 2 8.08 23.15 5.02
C ASN A 2 8.47 21.76 4.48
N SER A 3 9.22 21.71 3.37
CA SER A 3 9.60 20.45 2.70
C SER A 3 10.31 19.48 3.65
N ALA A 4 11.21 19.97 4.51
CA ALA A 4 11.93 19.13 5.47
C ALA A 4 10.97 18.41 6.44
N LYS A 5 9.97 19.11 6.99
CA LYS A 5 8.93 18.50 7.84
C LYS A 5 8.11 17.47 7.08
N ILE A 6 7.71 17.77 5.83
CA ILE A 6 6.93 16.85 4.99
C ILE A 6 7.73 15.56 4.70
N ILE A 7 9.01 15.69 4.36
CA ILE A 7 9.92 14.57 4.12
C ILE A 7 10.05 13.70 5.37
N ASN A 8 10.21 14.30 6.54
CA ASN A 8 10.31 13.56 7.80
C ASN A 8 9.02 12.81 8.14
N ILE A 9 7.86 13.43 7.91
CA ILE A 9 6.56 12.75 8.07
C ILE A 9 6.48 11.55 7.12
N ARG A 10 6.85 11.72 5.84
CA ARG A 10 6.87 10.62 4.86
C ARG A 10 7.75 9.46 5.32
N LYS A 11 8.98 9.76 5.75
CA LYS A 11 9.94 8.75 6.25
C LYS A 11 9.36 7.99 7.46
N ASN A 12 8.74 8.70 8.40
CA ASN A 12 8.13 8.08 9.57
C ASN A 12 6.95 7.17 9.19
N LEU A 13 6.09 7.60 8.25
CA LEU A 13 5.03 6.76 7.71
C LEU A 13 5.61 5.50 7.06
N ASP A 14 6.63 5.63 6.21
CA ASP A 14 7.27 4.50 5.53
C ASP A 14 7.85 3.49 6.53
N MET A 15 8.59 3.97 7.53
CA MET A 15 9.16 3.11 8.58
C MET A 15 8.07 2.40 9.40
N THR A 16 7.02 3.12 9.78
CA THR A 16 5.96 2.59 10.65
C THR A 16 5.09 1.57 9.91
N ILE A 17 4.66 1.88 8.67
CA ILE A 17 3.93 0.96 7.80
C ILE A 17 4.73 -0.34 7.62
N ASN A 18 6.03 -0.22 7.27
CA ASN A 18 6.89 -1.38 7.08
C ASN A 18 7.07 -2.22 8.35
N LYS A 19 7.20 -1.56 9.51
CA LYS A 19 7.26 -2.24 10.82
C LYS A 19 5.99 -3.04 11.06
N TYR A 20 4.81 -2.45 10.86
CA TYR A 20 3.54 -3.12 11.10
C TYR A 20 3.29 -4.28 10.15
N TRP A 21 3.64 -4.14 8.86
CA TRP A 21 3.59 -5.29 7.92
C TRP A 21 4.52 -6.42 8.33
N LYS A 22 5.73 -6.13 8.83
CA LYS A 22 6.64 -7.15 9.36
C LYS A 22 6.04 -7.90 10.56
N ILE A 23 5.43 -7.17 11.50
CA ILE A 23 4.77 -7.76 12.66
C ILE A 23 3.61 -8.65 12.21
N ILE A 24 2.71 -8.14 11.36
CA ILE A 24 1.57 -8.92 10.85
C ILE A 24 2.06 -10.21 10.16
N ARG A 25 3.09 -10.15 9.33
CA ARG A 25 3.62 -11.34 8.65
C ARG A 25 4.23 -12.35 9.63
N ALA A 26 4.99 -11.87 10.62
CA ALA A 26 5.62 -12.75 11.60
C ALA A 26 4.61 -13.41 12.54
N GLU A 27 3.56 -12.68 12.92
CA GLU A 27 2.67 -13.06 14.01
C GLU A 27 1.29 -13.53 13.54
N ASN A 28 0.99 -13.48 12.23
CA ASN A 28 -0.31 -13.94 11.76
C ASN A 28 -0.56 -15.41 12.07
N VAL A 29 0.48 -16.27 12.06
CA VAL A 29 0.38 -17.68 12.43
C VAL A 29 1.31 -17.96 13.58
N MET A 30 0.74 -18.23 14.76
CA MET A 30 1.49 -18.45 15.99
C MET A 30 1.08 -19.75 16.65
N ALA A 31 2.04 -20.45 17.27
CA ALA A 31 1.75 -21.64 18.06
C ALA A 31 0.99 -21.25 19.35
N LYS A 32 -0.04 -22.02 19.72
CA LYS A 32 -0.81 -21.78 20.96
C LYS A 32 0.09 -21.80 22.21
N LYS A 33 1.09 -22.70 22.22
CA LYS A 33 2.08 -22.78 23.30
C LYS A 33 2.97 -21.54 23.37
N ALA A 34 3.36 -20.97 22.23
CA ALA A 34 4.16 -19.75 22.17
C ALA A 34 3.36 -18.55 22.72
N ILE A 35 2.09 -18.42 22.32
CA ILE A 35 1.19 -17.38 22.85
C ILE A 35 1.01 -17.53 24.36
N ALA A 36 0.77 -18.75 24.85
CA ALA A 36 0.62 -19.02 26.29
C ALA A 36 1.91 -18.71 27.08
N ALA A 37 3.07 -18.82 26.46
CA ALA A 37 4.36 -18.42 27.01
C ALA A 37 4.66 -16.91 26.86
N GLY A 38 3.70 -16.11 26.40
CA GLY A 38 3.86 -14.67 26.22
C GLY A 38 4.70 -14.26 25.01
N GLN A 39 4.93 -15.15 24.05
CA GLN A 39 5.68 -14.82 22.82
C GLN A 39 4.81 -14.08 21.81
N GLY A 40 5.43 -13.11 21.11
CA GLY A 40 4.78 -12.18 20.19
C GLY A 40 4.84 -10.75 20.71
N SER A 41 4.44 -9.77 19.90
CA SER A 41 4.51 -8.37 20.29
C SER A 41 3.35 -7.91 21.17
N GLY A 42 2.29 -8.72 21.30
CA GLY A 42 1.05 -8.34 21.99
C GLY A 42 0.17 -7.36 21.21
N TYR A 43 0.47 -7.08 19.94
CA TYR A 43 -0.35 -6.18 19.13
C TYR A 43 -1.63 -6.85 18.66
N ASP A 44 -2.72 -6.07 18.58
CA ASP A 44 -3.88 -6.46 17.77
C ASP A 44 -3.54 -6.34 16.29
N LEU A 45 -3.29 -7.47 15.63
CA LEU A 45 -2.93 -7.49 14.21
C LEU A 45 -4.00 -6.89 13.29
N LYS A 46 -5.28 -6.96 13.67
CA LYS A 46 -6.38 -6.33 12.90
C LYS A 46 -6.35 -4.81 13.07
N GLY A 47 -6.15 -4.35 14.31
CA GLY A 47 -5.88 -2.95 14.62
C GLY A 47 -4.68 -2.41 13.84
N LEU A 48 -3.56 -3.13 13.80
CA LEU A 48 -2.38 -2.74 13.02
C LEU A 48 -2.69 -2.62 11.52
N TYR A 49 -3.43 -3.56 10.94
CA TYR A 49 -3.84 -3.46 9.54
C TYR A 49 -4.69 -2.20 9.28
N ASN A 50 -5.61 -1.88 10.19
CA ASN A 50 -6.41 -0.65 10.09
C ASN A 50 -5.54 0.62 10.24
N GLU A 51 -4.53 0.62 11.10
CA GLU A 51 -3.58 1.74 11.17
C GLU A 51 -2.77 1.89 9.88
N ILE A 52 -2.34 0.78 9.27
CA ILE A 52 -1.66 0.80 7.97
C ILE A 52 -2.53 1.46 6.90
N THR A 53 -3.82 1.10 6.78
CA THR A 53 -4.69 1.68 5.75
C THR A 53 -4.86 3.19 5.92
N GLN A 54 -5.01 3.66 7.16
CA GLN A 54 -5.07 5.09 7.48
C GLN A 54 -3.74 5.81 7.19
N MET A 55 -2.60 5.18 7.49
CA MET A 55 -1.28 5.75 7.20
C MET A 55 -0.97 5.78 5.71
N SER A 56 -1.42 4.79 4.93
CA SER A 56 -1.30 4.80 3.47
C SER A 56 -2.07 5.97 2.84
N GLU A 57 -3.27 6.30 3.34
CA GLU A 57 -4.01 7.49 2.93
C GLU A 57 -3.21 8.78 3.24
N LYS A 58 -2.67 8.88 4.46
CA LYS A 58 -1.80 10.01 4.86
C LYS A 58 -0.55 10.09 3.97
N ARG A 59 0.01 8.95 3.55
CA ARG A 59 1.18 8.90 2.68
C ARG A 59 0.88 9.44 1.27
N ILE A 60 -0.30 9.19 0.72
CA ILE A 60 -0.77 9.78 -0.54
C ILE A 60 -0.82 11.31 -0.41
N ILE A 61 -1.44 11.81 0.65
CA ILE A 61 -1.56 13.26 0.92
C ILE A 61 -0.18 13.91 1.03
N ILE A 62 0.73 13.32 1.81
CA ILE A 62 2.09 13.84 2.01
C ILE A 62 2.91 13.82 0.70
N LYS A 63 2.75 12.79 -0.14
CA LYS A 63 3.35 12.76 -1.49
C LYS A 63 2.81 13.90 -2.36
N GLY A 64 1.50 14.17 -2.32
CA GLY A 64 0.87 15.28 -3.03
C GLY A 64 1.38 16.65 -2.56
N MET A 65 1.43 16.88 -1.26
CA MET A 65 1.98 18.11 -0.67
C MET A 65 3.44 18.34 -1.07
N LEU A 66 4.27 17.31 -1.00
CA LEU A 66 5.69 17.41 -1.38
C LEU A 66 5.85 17.71 -2.87
N MET A 67 5.05 17.06 -3.72
CA MET A 67 5.06 17.27 -5.16
C MET A 67 4.70 18.72 -5.52
N LEU A 68 3.61 19.26 -4.98
CA LEU A 68 3.22 20.67 -5.24
C LEU A 68 4.31 21.63 -4.78
N LEU A 69 4.83 21.42 -3.57
CA LEU A 69 5.86 22.30 -3.01
C LEU A 69 7.17 22.24 -3.83
N ASN A 70 7.54 21.08 -4.35
CA ASN A 70 8.70 20.94 -5.25
C ASN A 70 8.49 21.63 -6.61
N MET A 71 7.25 21.92 -7.00
CA MET A 71 6.91 22.72 -8.18
C MET A 71 6.74 24.21 -7.85
N GLY A 72 7.07 24.64 -6.62
CA GLY A 72 6.90 26.03 -6.17
C GLY A 72 5.46 26.41 -5.79
N ILE A 73 4.52 25.45 -5.77
CA ILE A 73 3.14 25.68 -5.39
C ILE A 73 3.01 25.53 -3.86
N THR A 74 2.66 26.62 -3.18
CA THR A 74 2.60 26.67 -1.71
C THR A 74 1.22 26.41 -1.12
N GLU A 75 0.19 26.35 -1.96
CA GLU A 75 -1.19 26.05 -1.55
C GLU A 75 -1.53 24.59 -1.84
N PHE A 76 -2.20 23.93 -0.89
CA PHE A 76 -2.65 22.55 -1.05
C PHE A 76 -4.12 22.43 -0.66
N ASN A 77 -4.95 22.09 -1.64
CA ASN A 77 -6.35 21.72 -1.43
C ASN A 77 -6.51 20.22 -1.66
N TYR A 78 -6.95 19.49 -0.63
CA TYR A 78 -7.06 18.04 -0.71
C TYR A 78 -8.13 17.57 -1.69
N GLU A 79 -9.28 18.26 -1.73
CA GLU A 79 -10.39 17.92 -2.61
C GLU A 79 -10.03 18.11 -4.09
N GLU A 80 -9.29 19.16 -4.42
CA GLU A 80 -8.77 19.35 -5.78
C GLU A 80 -7.66 18.34 -6.10
N PHE A 81 -6.76 18.06 -5.15
CA PHE A 81 -5.70 17.08 -5.35
C PHE A 81 -6.26 15.70 -5.73
N LYS A 82 -7.36 15.25 -5.08
CA LYS A 82 -8.03 13.98 -5.39
C LYS A 82 -8.49 13.85 -6.84
N LYS A 83 -8.73 14.96 -7.54
CA LYS A 83 -9.15 14.97 -8.95
C LYS A 83 -7.98 14.78 -9.91
N THR A 84 -6.74 15.05 -9.48
CA THR A 84 -5.54 14.98 -10.32
C THR A 84 -5.15 13.55 -10.72
N ASN A 85 -4.32 13.43 -11.76
CA ASN A 85 -3.68 12.16 -12.13
C ASN A 85 -2.61 11.76 -11.13
N ASN A 86 -1.93 12.72 -10.49
CA ASN A 86 -0.93 12.44 -9.45
C ASN A 86 -1.53 11.72 -8.24
N TYR A 87 -2.75 12.11 -7.83
CA TYR A 87 -3.47 11.34 -6.81
C TYR A 87 -3.73 9.91 -7.26
N ALA A 88 -4.20 9.71 -8.50
CA ALA A 88 -4.45 8.38 -9.05
C ALA A 88 -3.17 7.53 -9.11
N ILE A 89 -2.02 8.10 -9.49
CA ILE A 89 -0.71 7.43 -9.48
C ILE A 89 -0.37 6.96 -8.07
N PHE A 90 -0.43 7.85 -7.08
CA PHE A 90 -0.07 7.50 -5.71
C PHE A 90 -1.04 6.48 -5.11
N ALA A 91 -2.33 6.63 -5.35
CA ALA A 91 -3.35 5.71 -4.85
C ALA A 91 -3.25 4.31 -5.48
N ALA A 92 -2.96 4.22 -6.79
CA ALA A 92 -2.67 2.97 -7.47
C ALA A 92 -1.43 2.29 -6.85
N GLY A 93 -0.36 3.06 -6.61
CA GLY A 93 0.86 2.57 -5.98
C GLY A 93 0.64 2.01 -4.57
N GLU A 94 -0.09 2.73 -3.70
CA GLU A 94 -0.43 2.23 -2.37
C GLU A 94 -1.26 0.94 -2.42
N ALA A 95 -2.22 0.85 -3.34
CA ALA A 95 -3.06 -0.33 -3.51
C ALA A 95 -2.23 -1.55 -3.98
N LYS A 96 -1.29 -1.35 -4.93
CA LYS A 96 -0.39 -2.40 -5.42
C LYS A 96 0.58 -2.88 -4.33
N GLU A 97 1.12 -1.97 -3.53
CA GLU A 97 1.95 -2.31 -2.37
C GLU A 97 1.16 -3.13 -1.34
N ALA A 98 -0.07 -2.72 -1.02
CA ALA A 98 -0.93 -3.47 -0.11
C ALA A 98 -1.19 -4.90 -0.61
N ILE A 99 -1.43 -5.08 -1.92
CA ILE A 99 -1.59 -6.42 -2.53
C ILE A 99 -0.33 -7.26 -2.33
N ALA A 100 0.85 -6.70 -2.59
CA ALA A 100 2.13 -7.39 -2.42
C ALA A 100 2.32 -7.83 -0.96
N GLN A 101 2.12 -6.92 0.00
CA GLN A 101 2.28 -7.21 1.42
C GLN A 101 1.27 -8.25 1.93
N LEU A 102 -0.01 -8.15 1.52
CA LEU A 102 -1.04 -9.11 1.91
C LEU A 102 -0.74 -10.53 1.43
N LYS A 103 -0.20 -10.67 0.21
CA LYS A 103 0.19 -11.97 -0.36
C LYS A 103 1.36 -12.63 0.38
N MET A 104 2.15 -11.86 1.12
CA MET A 104 3.28 -12.37 1.91
C MET A 104 2.88 -12.84 3.31
N ILE A 105 1.63 -12.63 3.75
CA ILE A 105 1.19 -13.03 5.09
C ILE A 105 0.95 -14.55 5.09
N PRO A 106 1.69 -15.32 5.93
CA PRO A 106 1.47 -16.75 6.03
C PRO A 106 0.11 -17.03 6.67
N THR A 107 -0.54 -18.12 6.26
CA THR A 107 -1.78 -18.60 6.88
C THR A 107 -1.72 -20.08 7.18
N ILE A 108 -2.65 -20.54 8.00
CA ILE A 108 -2.86 -21.95 8.21
C ILE A 108 -3.40 -22.56 6.90
N ASN A 109 -2.82 -23.70 6.50
CA ASN A 109 -3.29 -24.44 5.33
C ASN A 109 -4.81 -24.73 5.44
N PRO A 110 -5.63 -24.28 4.48
CA PRO A 110 -7.08 -24.46 4.54
C PRO A 110 -7.53 -25.92 4.66
N SER A 111 -6.86 -26.85 3.99
CA SER A 111 -7.17 -28.28 4.02
C SER A 111 -6.83 -28.91 5.38
N GLU A 112 -5.70 -28.51 5.98
CA GLU A 112 -5.34 -28.90 7.35
C GLU A 112 -6.39 -28.39 8.36
N LYS A 113 -6.84 -27.15 8.16
CA LYS A 113 -7.84 -26.53 9.03
C LYS A 113 -9.22 -27.18 8.93
N ALA A 114 -9.63 -27.55 7.71
CA ALA A 114 -10.90 -28.23 7.47
C ALA A 114 -10.93 -29.64 8.07
N SER A 115 -9.83 -30.39 7.95
CA SER A 115 -9.73 -31.76 8.46
C SER A 115 -9.62 -31.86 9.98
N LYS A 116 -8.74 -31.06 10.62
CA LYS A 116 -8.50 -31.13 12.08
C LYS A 116 -9.50 -30.31 12.90
N GLY A 117 -10.12 -29.29 12.30
CA GLY A 117 -10.96 -28.33 13.00
C GLY A 117 -10.16 -27.39 13.93
N LYS A 118 -10.73 -26.22 14.25
CA LYS A 118 -10.03 -25.13 14.96
C LYS A 118 -9.53 -25.51 16.37
N LYS A 119 -10.25 -26.39 17.08
CA LYS A 119 -9.91 -26.79 18.46
C LYS A 119 -8.63 -27.63 18.52
N HIS A 120 -8.44 -28.55 17.57
CA HIS A 120 -7.33 -29.50 17.57
C HIS A 120 -6.06 -28.96 16.88
N MET A 121 -6.08 -27.73 16.37
CA MET A 121 -4.89 -27.07 15.83
C MET A 121 -3.95 -26.60 16.94
N GLY A 122 -2.65 -26.93 16.82
CA GLY A 122 -1.60 -26.43 17.71
C GLY A 122 -1.19 -24.98 17.46
N LYS A 123 -1.70 -24.37 16.39
CA LYS A 123 -1.46 -22.98 15.95
C LYS A 123 -2.76 -22.22 15.77
N THR A 124 -2.70 -20.90 15.86
CA THR A 124 -3.80 -19.97 15.61
C THR A 124 -3.44 -19.00 14.52
N GLU A 125 -4.44 -18.39 13.89
CA GLU A 125 -4.24 -17.31 12.95
C GLU A 125 -5.19 -16.12 13.19
N SER A 126 -4.71 -14.90 12.92
CA SER A 126 -5.50 -13.66 13.05
C SER A 126 -6.26 -13.33 11.76
N PHE A 127 -5.61 -13.54 10.62
CA PHE A 127 -6.15 -13.44 9.28
C PHE A 127 -6.16 -14.84 8.64
N THR A 128 -7.34 -15.27 8.22
CA THR A 128 -7.51 -16.51 7.46
C THR A 128 -7.13 -16.30 5.99
N SER A 129 -6.82 -17.37 5.26
CA SER A 129 -6.59 -17.30 3.81
C SER A 129 -7.75 -16.63 3.08
N ALA A 130 -9.00 -16.94 3.46
CA ALA A 130 -10.19 -16.32 2.90
C ALA A 130 -10.25 -14.80 3.18
N LYS A 131 -9.89 -14.37 4.40
CA LYS A 131 -9.86 -12.94 4.72
C LYS A 131 -8.77 -12.21 3.93
N ILE A 132 -7.57 -12.78 3.82
CA ILE A 132 -6.49 -12.19 2.99
C ILE A 132 -6.93 -12.09 1.54
N ALA A 133 -7.55 -13.14 0.98
CA ALA A 133 -8.06 -13.11 -0.39
C ALA A 133 -9.10 -11.98 -0.60
N SER A 134 -10.00 -11.76 0.36
CA SER A 134 -10.95 -10.62 0.33
C SER A 134 -10.20 -9.28 0.30
N LEU A 135 -9.23 -9.09 1.20
CA LEU A 135 -8.48 -7.84 1.29
C LEU A 135 -7.64 -7.59 0.01
N VAL A 136 -7.04 -8.63 -0.56
CA VAL A 136 -6.33 -8.56 -1.85
C VAL A 136 -7.29 -8.15 -2.96
N LYS A 137 -8.49 -8.74 -3.02
CA LYS A 137 -9.51 -8.38 -4.01
C LYS A 137 -9.95 -6.93 -3.87
N GLU A 138 -10.20 -6.47 -2.65
CA GLU A 138 -10.55 -5.07 -2.36
C GLU A 138 -9.46 -4.11 -2.85
N SER A 139 -8.18 -4.39 -2.55
CA SER A 139 -7.06 -3.59 -3.02
C SER A 139 -6.87 -3.68 -4.53
N GLN A 140 -7.11 -4.84 -5.15
CA GLN A 140 -7.05 -5.02 -6.60
C GLN A 140 -8.10 -4.18 -7.33
N LEU A 141 -9.33 -4.12 -6.81
CA LEU A 141 -10.38 -3.27 -7.36
C LEU A 141 -9.99 -1.79 -7.30
N LYS A 142 -9.38 -1.35 -6.20
CA LYS A 142 -8.84 0.02 -6.06
C LYS A 142 -7.74 0.30 -7.08
N ALA A 143 -6.76 -0.61 -7.20
CA ALA A 143 -5.67 -0.48 -8.17
C ALA A 143 -6.21 -0.38 -9.60
N ASN A 144 -7.11 -1.29 -10.00
CA ASN A 144 -7.70 -1.32 -11.34
C ASN A 144 -8.47 -0.04 -11.65
N LYS A 145 -9.23 0.51 -10.68
CA LYS A 145 -9.95 1.78 -10.84
C LYS A 145 -9.01 2.92 -11.20
N PHE A 146 -7.88 3.05 -10.49
CA PHE A 146 -6.93 4.13 -10.75
C PHE A 146 -6.11 3.88 -12.01
N ASP A 147 -5.71 2.62 -12.28
CA ASP A 147 -5.00 2.26 -13.51
C ASP A 147 -5.85 2.54 -14.76
N ALA A 148 -7.17 2.29 -14.72
CA ALA A 148 -8.07 2.61 -15.82
C ALA A 148 -8.11 4.13 -16.09
N LYS A 149 -8.23 4.95 -15.04
CA LYS A 149 -8.18 6.42 -15.16
C LYS A 149 -6.85 6.90 -15.75
N LEU A 150 -5.74 6.30 -15.32
CA LEU A 150 -4.42 6.65 -15.82
C LEU A 150 -4.23 6.22 -17.27
N LYS A 151 -4.73 5.03 -17.64
CA LYS A 151 -4.70 4.55 -19.02
C LYS A 151 -5.45 5.50 -19.95
N GLU A 152 -6.66 5.89 -19.58
CA GLU A 152 -7.46 6.85 -20.36
C GLU A 152 -6.69 8.16 -20.58
N PHE A 153 -6.07 8.72 -19.54
CA PHE A 153 -5.28 9.94 -19.70
C PHE A 153 -4.03 9.72 -20.57
N ASN A 154 -3.27 8.66 -20.32
CA ASN A 154 -1.99 8.39 -20.98
C ASN A 154 -2.18 8.08 -22.48
N ASP A 155 -3.24 7.36 -22.85
CA ASP A 155 -3.53 7.04 -24.25
C ASP A 155 -3.99 8.25 -25.08
N ASN A 156 -4.44 9.34 -24.41
CA ASN A 156 -5.06 10.50 -25.05
C ASN A 156 -4.32 11.82 -24.81
N THR A 157 -3.13 11.77 -24.19
CA THR A 157 -2.35 12.98 -23.88
C THR A 157 -0.97 12.88 -24.50
N ASN A 158 -0.52 13.97 -25.14
CA ASN A 158 0.83 14.08 -25.68
C ASN A 158 1.57 15.21 -24.98
N ILE A 159 2.89 15.06 -24.87
CA ILE A 159 3.78 16.15 -24.46
C ILE A 159 4.48 16.69 -25.70
N THR A 160 4.49 18.02 -25.86
CA THR A 160 5.32 18.69 -26.86
C THR A 160 6.62 19.12 -26.19
N CYS A 161 7.75 18.59 -26.66
CA CYS A 161 9.07 19.07 -26.27
C CYS A 161 9.39 20.31 -27.10
N THR A 162 9.72 21.42 -26.44
CA THR A 162 10.03 22.71 -27.10
C THR A 162 11.52 22.87 -27.41
N ASP A 163 12.34 21.93 -26.95
CA ASP A 163 13.76 21.81 -27.19
C ASP A 163 14.07 20.43 -27.81
N ASP A 164 15.33 20.21 -28.19
CA ASP A 164 15.78 18.98 -28.86
C ASP A 164 15.89 17.78 -27.89
N ILE A 165 15.26 17.84 -26.70
CA ILE A 165 15.35 16.77 -25.71
C ILE A 165 14.71 15.47 -26.20
N ALA A 166 13.74 15.56 -27.12
CA ALA A 166 13.12 14.41 -27.75
C ALA A 166 14.13 13.57 -28.54
N GLU A 167 15.19 14.18 -29.08
CA GLU A 167 16.24 13.48 -29.82
C GLU A 167 16.96 12.43 -28.96
N LYS A 168 17.05 12.67 -27.64
CA LYS A 168 17.64 11.73 -26.68
C LYS A 168 16.88 10.41 -26.59
N PHE A 169 15.62 10.39 -27.02
CA PHE A 169 14.73 9.23 -26.99
C PHE A 169 14.35 8.75 -28.39
N SER A 170 15.00 9.26 -29.44
CA SER A 170 14.68 8.95 -30.84
C SER A 170 14.66 7.44 -31.13
N MET A 171 15.59 6.67 -30.56
CA MET A 171 15.63 5.22 -30.69
C MET A 171 14.48 4.51 -29.97
N ASP A 172 14.04 5.02 -28.82
CA ASP A 172 12.95 4.44 -28.03
C ASP A 172 11.57 4.78 -28.62
N LEU A 173 11.48 5.89 -29.35
CA LEU A 173 10.27 6.38 -30.01
C LEU A 173 10.07 5.83 -31.43
N ALA A 174 11.08 5.15 -32.00
CA ALA A 174 11.04 4.62 -33.37
C ALA A 174 10.22 3.31 -33.52
N VAL A 175 9.34 3.01 -32.57
CA VAL A 175 8.54 1.77 -32.51
C VAL A 175 7.13 1.98 -33.05
#